data_AF-A0A661R0F1-F1
#
_entry.id   AF-A0A661R0F1-F1
#
_cell.length_a   1.000
_cell.length_b   1.000
_cell.length_c   1.000
_cell.angle_alpha   90.00
_cell.angle_beta   90.00
_cell.angle_gamma   90.00
#
_symmetry.space_group_name_H-M   'P 1'
#
loop_
_entity.id
_entity.type
_entity.pdbx_description
1 polymer ?
#
loop_
_entity_poly.entity_id
_entity_poly.type
_entity_poly.pdbx_seq_one_letter_code
_entity_poly.pdbx_strand_id
1 'polypeptide(L)' 'MVTSKILSNFCINNLSALLEQWFAQQGRSPSAIHLISGPSKTADIEFTLVLGVHGPKAVYILAMVR' A
#
# COMPACT_ATOMS: atom_id res chain seq x y z
N MET A 1 6.95 -12.09 5.17
CA MET A 1 6.34 -12.03 3.82
C MET A 1 4.81 -12.18 3.84
N VAL A 2 4.21 -12.94 4.76
CA VAL A 2 2.74 -13.11 4.89
C VAL A 2 2.05 -11.83 5.41
N THR A 3 2.64 -11.15 6.40
CA THR A 3 2.11 -9.92 7.00
C THR A 3 1.96 -8.76 6.00
N SER A 4 2.92 -8.60 5.09
CA SER A 4 2.88 -7.57 4.04
C SER A 4 1.77 -7.81 3.00
N LYS A 5 1.47 -9.07 2.67
CA LYS A 5 0.37 -9.42 1.75
C LYS A 5 -1.01 -9.18 2.36
N ILE A 6 -1.19 -9.47 3.64
CA ILE A 6 -2.47 -9.26 4.35
C ILE A 6 -2.78 -7.77 4.46
N LEU A 7 -1.79 -6.95 4.84
CA LEU A 7 -1.94 -5.49 4.90
C LEU A 7 -2.19 -4.87 3.52
N SER A 8 -1.50 -5.37 2.47
CA SER A 8 -1.71 -4.97 1.08
C SER A 8 -3.16 -5.18 0.62
N ASN A 9 -3.70 -6.39 0.82
CA ASN A 9 -5.08 -6.68 0.42
C ASN A 9 -6.10 -5.89 1.24
N PHE A 10 -5.84 -5.68 2.53
CA PHE A 10 -6.70 -4.86 3.38
C PHE A 10 -6.73 -3.39 2.92
N CYS A 11 -5.59 -2.79 2.58
CA CYS A 11 -5.54 -1.40 2.11
C CYS A 11 -6.23 -1.19 0.76
N ILE A 12 -6.02 -2.09 -0.21
CA ILE A 12 -6.63 -1.95 -1.54
C ILE A 12 -8.15 -2.12 -1.46
N ASN A 13 -8.62 -3.16 -0.76
CA ASN A 13 -10.05 -3.48 -0.72
C ASN A 13 -10.86 -2.47 0.10
N ASN A 14 -10.23 -1.73 1.01
CA ASN A 14 -10.90 -0.76 1.88
C ASN A 14 -10.61 0.70 1.52
N LEU A 15 -9.95 0.98 0.38
CA LEU A 15 -9.56 2.34 0.02
C LEU A 15 -10.75 3.30 -0.06
N SER A 16 -11.87 2.86 -0.66
CA SER A 16 -13.09 3.68 -0.77
C SER A 16 -13.65 4.04 0.62
N ALA A 17 -13.83 3.04 1.48
CA ALA A 17 -14.35 3.23 2.83
C ALA A 17 -13.45 4.15 3.67
N LEU A 18 -12.13 4.03 3.56
CA LEU A 18 -11.16 4.91 4.23
C LEU A 18 -11.27 6.36 3.76
N LEU A 19 -11.44 6.57 2.45
CA LEU A 19 -11.61 7.91 1.89
C LEU A 19 -12.94 8.52 2.33
N GLU A 20 -14.03 7.76 2.26
CA GLU A 20 -15.35 8.20 2.75
C GLU A 20 -15.30 8.61 4.23
N GLN A 21 -14.66 7.79 5.07
CA GLN A 21 -14.45 8.10 6.49
C GLN A 21 -13.61 9.37 6.69
N TRP A 22 -12.55 9.55 5.90
CA TRP A 22 -11.73 10.76 5.94
C TRP A 22 -12.55 12.01 5.59
N PHE A 23 -13.33 11.96 4.50
CA PHE A 23 -14.21 13.06 4.10
C PHE A 23 -15.22 13.40 5.19
N ALA A 24 -15.84 12.39 5.82
CA ALA A 24 -16.79 12.59 6.89
C ALA A 24 -16.15 13.26 8.13
N GLN A 25 -14.89 12.96 8.43
CA GLN A 25 -14.19 13.53 9.60
C GLN A 25 -13.56 14.91 9.34
N GLN A 26 -12.99 15.13 8.15
CA GLN A 26 -12.17 16.31 7.84
C GLN A 26 -12.91 17.34 6.97
N GLY A 27 -14.05 16.99 6.37
CA GLY A 27 -14.84 17.86 5.51
C GLY A 27 -14.18 18.25 4.17
N ARG A 28 -13.01 17.67 3.85
CA ARG A 28 -12.23 17.97 2.65
C ARG A 28 -11.39 16.76 2.22
N SER A 29 -10.97 16.75 0.96
CA SER A 29 -10.06 15.74 0.44
C SER A 29 -8.68 15.85 1.09
N PRO A 30 -7.93 14.73 1.21
CA PRO A 30 -6.51 14.78 1.49
C PRO A 30 -5.78 15.60 0.43
N SER A 31 -4.75 16.36 0.84
CA SER A 31 -3.93 17.15 -0.09
C SER A 31 -3.12 16.28 -1.07
N ALA A 32 -2.81 15.03 -0.68
CA ALA A 32 -2.18 14.03 -1.53
C ALA A 32 -2.52 12.61 -1.01
N ILE A 33 -2.59 11.65 -1.93
CA ILE A 33 -2.73 10.22 -1.62
C ILE A 33 -1.57 9.50 -2.31
N HIS A 34 -0.74 8.82 -1.52
CA HIS A 34 0.38 8.03 -2.03
C HIS A 34 0.08 6.54 -1.87
N LEU A 35 -0.09 5.85 -3.00
CA LEU A 35 -0.26 4.39 -3.02
C LEU A 35 1.10 3.74 -3.30
N ILE A 36 1.73 3.22 -2.25
CA ILE A 36 3.05 2.58 -2.33
C ILE A 36 2.85 1.06 -2.28
N SER A 37 3.17 0.37 -3.37
CA SER A 37 3.19 -1.10 -3.41
C SER A 37 4.57 -1.66 -3.03
N GLY A 38 4.61 -2.94 -2.67
CA GLY A 38 5.87 -3.67 -2.49
C GLY A 38 6.61 -3.89 -3.82
N PRO A 39 7.86 -4.39 -3.78
CA PRO A 39 8.64 -4.66 -4.99
C PRO A 39 7.84 -5.54 -5.95
N SER A 40 7.83 -5.16 -7.23
CA SER A 40 7.14 -5.94 -8.26
C SER A 40 7.67 -7.38 -8.28
N LYS A 41 6.77 -8.33 -8.50
CA LYS A 41 7.14 -9.71 -8.85
C LYS A 41 6.54 -9.97 -10.21
N THR A 42 7.38 -9.89 -11.24
CA THR A 42 6.97 -10.18 -12.61
C THR A 42 7.77 -11.40 -13.07
N ALA A 43 7.08 -12.43 -13.58
CA ALA A 43 7.71 -13.63 -14.14
C ALA A 43 8.06 -13.41 -15.63
N ASP A 44 8.58 -12.22 -15.97
CA ASP A 44 8.59 -11.70 -17.35
C ASP A 44 9.85 -12.06 -18.15
N ILE A 45 10.83 -12.73 -17.54
CA ILE A 45 11.97 -13.31 -18.24
C ILE A 45 12.16 -14.76 -17.78
N GLU A 46 12.05 -15.69 -18.72
CA GLU A 46 12.49 -17.09 -18.57
C GLU A 46 11.81 -17.89 -17.44
N PHE A 47 10.56 -17.57 -17.08
CA PHE A 47 9.82 -18.22 -15.97
C PHE A 47 10.52 -18.14 -14.61
N THR A 48 11.54 -17.30 -14.48
CA THR A 48 12.23 -17.08 -13.21
C THR A 48 11.53 -15.95 -12.48
N LEU A 49 11.17 -16.21 -11.23
CA LEU A 49 10.52 -15.22 -10.39
C LEU A 49 11.56 -14.18 -9.94
N VAL A 50 11.70 -13.11 -10.70
CA VAL A 50 12.63 -12.02 -10.38
C VAL A 50 11.94 -11.01 -9.46
N LEU A 51 12.64 -10.62 -8.39
CA LEU A 51 12.21 -9.54 -7.51
C LEU A 51 12.60 -8.21 -8.18
N GLY A 52 11.61 -7.37 -8.51
CA GLY A 52 11.85 -6.07 -9.11
C GLY A 52 12.59 -5.12 -8.16
N VAL A 53 13.41 -4.25 -8.75
CA VAL A 53 14.16 -3.20 -8.02
C VAL A 53 13.33 -1.93 -7.79
N HIS A 54 12.14 -1.85 -8.40
CA HIS A 54 11.23 -0.72 -8.28
C HIS A 54 10.25 -0.98 -7.14
N GLY A 55 10.70 -0.67 -5.93
CA GLY A 55 9.90 -0.72 -4.72
C GLY A 55 10.80 -0.60 -3.48
N PRO A 56 10.26 -0.10 -2.35
CA PRO A 56 11.04 0.01 -1.13
C PRO A 56 11.44 -1.37 -0.61
N LYS A 57 12.74 -1.55 -0.29
CA LYS A 57 13.28 -2.78 0.31
C LYS A 57 12.71 -3.05 1.70
N ALA A 58 12.39 -1.98 2.44
CA ALA A 58 11.74 -2.02 3.74
C ALA A 58 10.80 -0.81 3.89
N VAL A 59 9.68 -1.01 4.57
CA VAL A 59 8.72 0.05 4.94
C VAL A 59 8.58 0.03 6.45
N TYR A 60 8.76 1.19 7.09
CA TYR A 60 8.54 1.39 8.50
C TYR A 60 7.31 2.27 8.69
N ILE A 61 6.37 1.83 9.53
CA ILE A 61 5.15 2.58 9.84
C ILE A 61 5.31 3.16 11.24
N LEU A 62 5.30 4.48 11.35
CA LEU A 62 5.20 5.17 12.63
C LEU A 62 3.77 5.69 12.78
N ALA A 63 3.00 5.04 13.64
CA ALA A 63 1.66 5.49 13.99
C ALA A 63 1.73 6.27 15.31
N MET A 64 1.21 7.50 15.31
CA MET A 64 0.98 8.25 16.53
C MET A 64 -0.52 8.30 16.79
N VAL A 65 -0.92 7.93 18.00
CA VAL A 65 -2.30 8.01 18.46
C VAL A 65 -2.39 9.23 19.37
N ARG A 66 -3.42 10.05 19.18
CA ARG A 66 -3.72 11.17 20.07
C ARG A 66 -4.51 10.69 21.27
#